data_AF-G7EIU3-F1
#
_entry.id   AF-G7EIU3-F1
#
_cell.length_a   1.000
_cell.length_b   1.000
_cell.length_c   1.000
_cell.angle_alpha   90.00
_cell.angle_beta   90.00
_cell.angle_gamma   90.00
#
_symmetry.space_group_name_H-M   'P 1'
#
loop_
_entity.id
_entity.type
_entity.pdbx_description
1 polymer ?
#
loop_
_entity_poly.entity_id
_entity_poly.type
_entity_poly.pdbx_seq_one_letter_code
_entity_poly.pdbx_strand_id
1 'polypeptide(L)' 'MFFSANEIAFNYFNNKHSNLFLATFWQGCQQQVHNGYLPDVYPYKQSWRF' A
#
# COMPACT_ATOMS: atom_id res chain seq x y z
N MET A 1 -9.67 -8.32 -13.29
CA MET A 1 -9.18 -8.29 -11.89
C MET A 1 -7.68 -8.01 -11.95
N PHE A 2 -7.11 -7.24 -11.02
CA PHE A 2 -5.68 -6.91 -11.04
C PHE A 2 -4.84 -8.20 -11.11
N PHE A 3 -3.82 -8.22 -11.98
CA PHE A 3 -2.92 -9.36 -12.18
C PHE A 3 -3.58 -10.72 -12.49
N SER A 4 -4.87 -10.76 -12.85
CA SER A 4 -5.60 -12.04 -12.99
C SER A 4 -5.15 -12.91 -14.17
N ALA A 5 -4.33 -12.37 -15.08
CA ALA A 5 -3.73 -13.11 -16.18
C ALA A 5 -2.32 -13.67 -15.85
N ASN A 6 -1.80 -13.40 -14.66
CA ASN A 6 -0.49 -13.89 -14.21
C ASN A 6 -0.58 -14.28 -12.72
N GLU A 7 -0.70 -15.58 -12.48
CA GLU A 7 -0.86 -16.14 -11.13
C GLU A 7 0.32 -15.81 -10.20
N ILE A 8 1.54 -15.81 -10.73
CA ILE A 8 2.74 -15.45 -9.95
C ILE A 8 2.64 -14.01 -9.47
N ALA A 9 2.35 -13.08 -10.38
CA ALA A 9 2.20 -11.66 -10.04
C ALA A 9 1.03 -11.43 -9.07
N PHE A 10 -0.09 -12.11 -9.28
CA PHE A 10 -1.25 -12.05 -8.38
C PHE A 10 -0.90 -12.52 -6.97
N ASN A 11 -0.20 -13.65 -6.83
CA ASN A 11 0.21 -14.19 -5.53
C ASN A 11 1.19 -13.27 -4.79
N TYR A 12 2.20 -12.73 -5.48
CA TYR A 12 3.11 -11.75 -4.89
C TYR A 12 2.37 -10.49 -4.43
N PHE A 13 1.45 -9.97 -5.25
CA PHE A 13 0.65 -8.81 -4.88
C PHE A 13 -0.23 -9.09 -3.67
N ASN A 14 -0.93 -10.21 -3.63
CA ASN A 14 -1.77 -10.57 -2.48
C ASN A 14 -0.96 -10.73 -1.19
N ASN A 15 0.25 -11.29 -1.27
CA ASN A 15 1.12 -11.45 -0.11
C ASN A 15 1.61 -10.13 0.46
N LYS A 16 1.86 -9.11 -0.39
CA LYS A 16 2.48 -7.84 0.02
C LYS A 16 1.52 -6.66 0.12
N HIS A 17 0.44 -6.66 -0.65
CA HIS A 17 -0.39 -5.49 -0.96
C HIS A 17 -1.90 -5.80 -0.99
N SER A 18 -2.35 -6.91 -0.39
CA SER A 18 -3.79 -7.24 -0.32
C SER A 18 -4.63 -6.16 0.38
N ASN A 19 -4.04 -5.36 1.26
CA ASN A 19 -4.67 -4.19 1.88
C ASN A 19 -5.21 -3.19 0.83
N LEU A 20 -4.60 -3.12 -0.36
CA LEU A 20 -5.05 -2.21 -1.43
C LEU A 20 -6.43 -2.59 -2.01
N PHE A 21 -6.94 -3.80 -1.75
CA PHE A 21 -8.31 -4.19 -2.10
C PHE A 21 -9.35 -3.75 -1.07
N LEU A 22 -8.92 -3.36 0.14
CA LEU A 22 -9.83 -3.00 1.22
C LEU A 22 -10.20 -1.53 1.11
N ALA A 23 -11.50 -1.24 0.95
CA ALA A 23 -11.99 0.14 0.94
C ALA A 23 -11.59 0.91 2.22
N THR A 24 -11.53 0.20 3.35
CA THR A 24 -11.14 0.75 4.66
C THR A 24 -9.69 1.25 4.70
N PHE A 25 -8.77 0.64 3.95
CA PHE A 25 -7.39 1.12 3.83
C PHE A 25 -7.37 2.54 3.24
N TRP A 26 -8.07 2.73 2.12
CA TRP A 26 -8.15 4.01 1.42
C TRP A 26 -8.90 5.07 2.21
N GLN A 27 -10.00 4.70 2.87
CA GLN A 27 -10.74 5.59 3.78
C GLN A 27 -9.85 6.06 4.94
N GLY A 28 -9.03 5.18 5.50
CA GLY A 28 -8.04 5.54 6.53
C GLY A 28 -7.02 6.56 6.02
N CYS A 29 -6.45 6.33 4.83
CA CYS A 29 -5.55 7.30 4.18
C CYS A 29 -6.23 8.66 3.98
N GLN A 30 -7.48 8.66 3.49
CA GLN A 30 -8.26 9.88 3.27
C GLN A 30 -8.50 10.64 4.57
N GLN A 31 -8.86 9.95 5.66
CA GLN A 31 -9.08 10.57 6.96
C GLN A 31 -7.78 11.18 7.53
N GLN A 32 -6.64 10.50 7.35
CA GLN A 32 -5.35 11.04 7.76
C GLN A 32 -5.02 12.36 7.03
N VAL A 33 -5.18 12.39 5.71
CA VAL A 33 -5.00 13.61 4.92
C VAL A 33 -5.95 14.72 5.38
N HIS A 34 -7.22 14.40 5.63
CA HIS A 34 -8.21 15.35 6.14
C HIS A 34 -7.80 15.94 7.50
N ASN A 35 -7.20 15.13 8.36
CA ASN A 35 -6.71 15.56 9.69
C ASN A 35 -5.37 16.30 9.64
N GLY A 36 -4.84 16.59 8.45
CA GLY A 36 -3.57 17.31 8.27
C GLY A 36 -2.32 16.46 8.49
N TYR A 37 -2.44 15.12 8.52
CA TYR A 37 -1.27 14.25 8.58
C TYR A 37 -0.54 14.25 7.23
N LEU A 38 0.76 14.54 7.28
CA LEU A 38 1.66 14.45 6.13
C LEU A 38 2.61 13.26 6.35
N PRO A 39 2.47 12.16 5.59
CA PRO A 39 3.35 11.01 5.74
C PRO A 39 4.77 11.31 5.27
N ASP A 40 5.76 10.77 5.98
CA ASP A 40 7.15 10.85 5.55
C ASP A 40 7.37 10.04 4.27
N VAL A 41 8.18 10.56 3.37
CA VAL A 41 8.66 9.86 2.17
C VAL A 41 10.18 9.80 2.22
N TYR A 42 10.70 8.58 2.24
CA TYR A 42 12.14 8.34 2.31
C TYR A 42 12.66 7.95 0.92
N PRO A 43 13.62 8.69 0.34
CA PRO A 43 14.18 8.40 -0.98
C PRO A 43 15.24 7.27 -0.92
N TYR A 44 15.00 6.26 -0.08
CA TYR A 44 15.89 5.12 0.12
C TYR A 44 15.12 3.88 0.58
N LYS A 45 15.76 2.71 0.53
CA LYS A 45 15.13 1.45 0.99
C LYS A 45 14.86 1.51 2.48
N GLN A 46 13.69 1.03 2.91
CA GLN A 46 13.32 0.99 4.34
C GLN A 46 14.37 0.28 5.21
N SER A 47 15.06 -0.74 4.67
CA SER A 47 16.13 -1.46 5.35
C SER A 47 17.39 -0.64 5.66
N TRP A 48 17.50 0.59 5.13
CA TRP A 48 18.62 1.51 5.39
C TRP A 48 18.29 2.54 6.47
N ARG A 49 17.07 2.53 7.02
CA ARG A 49 16.67 3.44 8.10
C ARG A 49 17.38 3.05 9.40
N PHE A 50 17.90 4.05 10.12
CA PHE A 50 18.52 3.89 11.45
C PHE A 50 17.51 3.45 12.51
#